data_AF-A0A7X7IQZ6-F1
#
_entry.id   AF-A0A7X7IQZ6-F1
#
_cell.length_a   1.000
_cell.length_b   1.000
_cell.length_c   1.000
_cell.angle_alpha   90.00
_cell.angle_beta   90.00
_cell.angle_gamma   90.00
#
_symmetry.space_group_name_H-M   'P 1'
#
loop_
_entity.id
_entity.type
_entity.pdbx_description
1 polymer ?
#
loop_
_entity_poly.entity_id
_entity_poly.type
_entity_poly.pdbx_seq_one_letter_code
_entity_poly.pdbx_strand_id
1 'polypeptide(L)'
;MTIPVKCDHCGRGFEVSDQFAGQRMKCNCGAAIQVGNASGVLDFLCQELDITDDPLMAETVEDWAKATGAPTEVAQRIEKRLAPKKSSNASFMMAMTGAVMILVLLVAVIAILFVQ
;
A
#
# COMPACT_ATOMS: atom_id res chain seq x y z
N MET A 1 -15.91 29.67 -6.05
CA MET A 1 -14.99 30.59 -5.35
C MET A 1 -13.66 30.64 -6.09
N THR A 2 -12.80 31.63 -5.88
CA THR A 2 -11.48 31.71 -6.54
C THR A 2 -10.32 31.54 -5.55
N ILE A 3 -9.25 30.90 -5.99
CA ILE A 3 -8.03 30.62 -5.26
C ILE A 3 -6.92 31.49 -5.85
N PRO A 4 -6.28 32.36 -5.06
CA PRO A 4 -5.13 33.13 -5.52
C PRO A 4 -3.92 32.20 -5.64
N VAL A 5 -3.31 32.18 -6.82
CA VAL A 5 -2.14 31.36 -7.12
C VAL A 5 -1.01 32.27 -7.62
N LYS A 6 0.20 32.06 -7.10
CA LYS A 6 1.40 32.78 -7.53
C LYS A 6 2.41 31.81 -8.12
N CYS A 7 3.00 32.18 -9.26
CA CYS A 7 4.05 31.39 -9.88
C CYS A 7 5.42 31.72 -9.27
N ASP A 8 6.11 30.73 -8.71
CA ASP A 8 7.45 30.94 -8.13
C ASP A 8 8.52 31.24 -9.19
N HIS A 9 8.33 30.78 -10.43
CA HIS A 9 9.29 30.98 -11.51
C HIS A 9 9.24 32.38 -12.15
N CYS A 10 8.04 32.97 -12.30
CA CYS A 10 7.88 34.26 -12.99
C CYS A 10 7.25 35.35 -12.13
N GLY A 11 6.89 35.04 -10.88
CA GLY A 11 6.32 35.99 -9.92
C GLY A 11 4.88 36.43 -10.20
N ARG A 12 4.28 36.02 -11.34
CA ARG A 12 2.91 36.40 -11.70
C ARG A 12 1.89 35.75 -10.77
N GLY A 13 0.97 36.55 -10.25
CA GLY A 13 -0.21 36.11 -9.51
C GLY A 13 -1.45 36.09 -10.39
N PHE A 14 -2.32 35.10 -10.22
CA PHE A 14 -3.58 34.97 -10.93
C PHE A 14 -4.61 34.23 -10.06
N GLU A 15 -5.89 34.47 -10.34
CA GLU A 15 -6.98 33.79 -9.66
C GLU A 15 -7.46 32.58 -10.46
N VAL A 16 -7.58 31.45 -9.78
CA VAL A 16 -8.01 30.18 -10.37
C VAL A 16 -9.34 29.78 -9.75
N SER A 17 -10.26 29.23 -10.54
CA SER A 17 -11.51 28.69 -9.99
C SER A 17 -11.22 27.53 -9.01
N ASP A 18 -12.01 27.44 -7.93
CA ASP A 18 -11.93 26.38 -6.92
C ASP A 18 -12.08 24.97 -7.47
N GLN A 19 -12.73 24.80 -8.63
CA GLN A 19 -12.81 23.52 -9.35
C GLN A 19 -11.43 22.93 -9.72
N PHE A 20 -10.39 23.76 -9.73
CA PHE A 20 -9.01 23.35 -10.00
C PHE A 20 -8.17 23.17 -8.72
N ALA A 21 -8.78 23.26 -7.53
CA ALA A 21 -8.09 23.01 -6.26
C ALA A 21 -7.42 21.63 -6.26
N GLY A 22 -6.14 21.59 -5.86
CA GLY A 22 -5.35 20.35 -5.85
C GLY A 22 -4.91 19.85 -7.23
N GLN A 23 -5.23 20.56 -8.32
CA GLN A 23 -4.77 20.19 -9.66
C GLN A 23 -3.44 20.86 -10.03
N ARG A 24 -2.69 20.22 -10.94
CA ARG A 24 -1.50 20.79 -11.56
C ARG A 24 -1.87 21.52 -12.83
N MET A 25 -1.48 22.78 -12.93
CA MET A 25 -1.70 23.61 -14.11
C MET A 25 -0.38 24.16 -14.64
N LYS A 26 -0.38 24.58 -15.92
CA LYS A 26 0.79 25.18 -16.54
C LYS A 26 0.67 26.71 -16.49
N CYS A 27 1.70 27.36 -15.98
CA CYS A 27 1.84 28.81 -16.07
C CYS A 27 2.08 29.25 -17.52
N ASN A 28 1.73 30.49 -17.83
CA ASN A 28 2.09 31.08 -19.12
C ASN A 28 3.62 31.21 -19.33
N CYS A 29 4.44 31.15 -18.27
CA CYS A 29 5.90 31.05 -18.41
C CYS A 29 6.40 29.64 -18.76
N GLY A 30 5.52 28.63 -18.78
CA GLY A 30 5.85 27.25 -19.06
C GLY A 30 6.05 26.37 -17.81
N ALA A 31 6.22 26.96 -16.63
CA ALA A 31 6.39 26.22 -15.38
C ALA A 31 5.10 25.52 -14.93
N ALA A 32 5.23 24.35 -14.31
CA ALA A 32 4.10 23.68 -13.65
C ALA A 32 3.83 24.34 -12.29
N ILE A 33 2.56 24.60 -11.99
CA ILE A 33 2.09 25.17 -10.74
C ILE A 33 1.08 24.22 -10.12
N GLN A 34 1.23 23.95 -8.84
CA GLN A 34 0.23 23.24 -8.05
C GLN A 34 -0.78 24.27 -7.54
N VAL A 35 -2.05 24.13 -7.92
CA VAL A 35 -3.11 24.94 -7.30
C VAL A 35 -3.28 24.43 -5.88
N GLY A 36 -3.07 25.32 -4.91
CA GLY A 36 -3.31 25.00 -3.51
C GLY A 36 -4.72 24.43 -3.35
N ASN A 37 -4.84 23.33 -2.59
CA ASN A 37 -6.14 23.01 -2.00
C ASN A 37 -6.50 24.19 -1.07
N ALA A 38 -7.78 24.48 -0.86
CA ALA A 38 -8.23 25.29 0.27
C ALA A 38 -7.92 24.55 1.60
N SER A 39 -6.65 24.19 1.82
CA SER A 39 -6.17 23.34 2.89
C SER A 39 -5.94 24.09 4.19
N GLY A 40 -6.71 25.15 4.44
CA GLY A 40 -6.83 25.68 5.80
C GLY A 40 -7.41 24.61 6.74
N VAL A 41 -8.24 23.71 6.23
CA VAL A 41 -8.82 22.61 7.01
C VAL A 41 -7.77 21.56 7.38
N LEU A 42 -6.82 21.23 6.48
CA LEU A 42 -5.81 20.22 6.78
C LEU A 42 -4.80 20.74 7.81
N ASP A 43 -4.34 21.99 7.66
CA ASP A 43 -3.48 22.65 8.67
C ASP A 43 -4.19 22.76 10.02
N PHE A 44 -5.47 23.13 10.02
CA PHE A 44 -6.27 23.19 11.24
C PHE A 44 -6.44 21.81 11.90
N LEU A 45 -6.72 20.77 11.11
CA LEU A 45 -6.85 19.40 11.63
C LEU A 45 -5.52 18.87 12.16
N CYS A 46 -4.40 19.13 11.51
CA CYS A 46 -3.09 18.72 11.99
C CYS A 46 -2.70 19.41 13.29
N GLN A 47 -3.06 20.68 13.46
CA GLN A 47 -2.80 21.44 14.68
C GLN A 47 -3.75 21.06 15.83
N GLU A 48 -5.03 20.78 15.55
CA GLU A 48 -6.01 20.39 16.56
C GLU A 48 -5.86 18.93 17.01
N LEU A 49 -5.42 18.04 16.12
CA LEU A 49 -5.27 16.60 16.40
C LEU A 49 -3.88 16.24 16.99
N ASP A 50 -2.99 17.21 17.18
CA ASP A 50 -1.62 17.03 17.71
C ASP A 50 -0.89 15.82 17.09
N ILE A 51 -0.99 15.68 15.78
CA ILE A 51 -0.40 14.54 15.05
C ILE A 51 1.11 14.77 14.98
N THR A 52 1.84 14.29 15.99
CA THR A 52 3.30 14.43 16.09
C THR A 52 4.11 13.41 15.29
N ASP A 53 3.53 12.25 14.95
CA ASP A 53 4.25 11.15 14.29
C ASP A 53 3.63 10.83 12.93
N ASP A 54 4.47 10.83 11.89
CA ASP A 54 4.07 10.47 10.53
C ASP A 54 3.72 8.97 10.47
N PRO A 55 2.46 8.60 10.21
CA PRO A 55 2.04 7.20 10.17
C PRO A 55 2.73 6.40 9.04
N LEU A 56 3.38 7.04 8.06
CA LEU A 56 4.21 6.34 7.07
C LEU A 56 5.50 5.77 7.65
N MET A 57 5.94 6.22 8.83
CA MET A 57 7.16 5.72 9.49
C MET A 57 6.91 4.52 10.40
N ALA A 58 5.66 4.09 10.56
CA ALA A 58 5.32 2.95 11.40
C ALA A 58 5.74 1.61 10.75
N GLU A 59 6.55 0.83 11.45
CA GLU A 59 6.97 -0.51 11.02
C GLU A 59 5.92 -1.60 11.35
N THR A 60 5.11 -1.35 12.38
CA THR A 60 4.07 -2.27 12.84
C THR A 60 2.68 -1.63 12.79
N VAL A 61 1.65 -2.47 12.72
CA VAL A 61 0.25 -2.02 12.73
C VAL A 61 -0.11 -1.35 14.07
N GLU A 62 0.54 -1.77 15.15
CA GLU A 62 0.37 -1.24 16.50
C GLU A 62 0.98 0.16 16.62
N ASP A 63 2.17 0.37 16.07
CA ASP A 63 2.84 1.68 16.02
C ASP A 63 2.06 2.66 15.14
N TRP A 64 1.52 2.18 14.01
CA TRP A 64 0.63 2.96 13.14
C TRP A 64 -0.66 3.38 13.88
N ALA A 65 -1.28 2.46 14.61
CA ALA A 65 -2.51 2.73 15.34
C ALA A 65 -2.28 3.76 16.45
N LYS A 66 -1.12 3.70 17.12
CA LYS A 66 -0.71 4.68 18.11
C LYS A 66 -0.48 6.07 17.51
N ALA A 67 0.21 6.15 16.37
CA ALA A 67 0.49 7.41 15.66
C ALA A 67 -0.79 8.08 15.13
N THR A 68 -1.78 7.30 14.72
CA THR A 68 -3.06 7.79 14.18
C THR A 68 -4.16 7.98 15.22
N GLY A 69 -3.94 7.60 16.47
CA GLY A 69 -4.98 7.56 17.51
C GLY A 69 -6.10 6.55 17.22
N ALA A 70 -5.85 5.54 16.38
CA ALA A 70 -6.85 4.57 15.98
C ALA A 70 -7.22 3.61 17.14
N PRO A 71 -8.51 3.21 17.26
CA PRO A 71 -8.93 2.21 18.22
C PRO A 71 -8.23 0.86 17.98
N THR A 72 -7.93 0.13 19.05
CA THR A 72 -7.27 -1.20 19.00
C THR A 72 -8.02 -2.23 18.15
N GLU A 73 -9.35 -2.14 18.06
CA GLU A 73 -10.16 -3.00 17.19
C GLU A 73 -9.85 -2.81 15.70
N VAL A 74 -9.47 -1.59 15.29
CA VAL A 74 -9.09 -1.27 13.91
C VAL A 74 -7.73 -1.88 13.59
N ALA A 75 -6.77 -1.80 14.52
CA ALA A 75 -5.45 -2.41 14.38
C ALA A 75 -5.54 -3.93 14.17
N GLN A 76 -6.29 -4.64 15.02
CA GLN A 76 -6.48 -6.09 14.92
C GLN A 76 -7.11 -6.52 13.58
N ARG A 77 -8.03 -5.71 13.06
CA ARG A 77 -8.69 -5.97 11.77
C ARG A 77 -7.71 -5.83 10.60
N ILE A 78 -6.78 -4.88 10.68
CA ILE A 78 -5.74 -4.66 9.66
C ILE A 78 -4.71 -5.80 9.72
N GLU A 79 -4.23 -6.19 10.90
CA GLU A 79 -3.32 -7.33 11.07
C GLU A 79 -3.88 -8.62 10.48
N LYS A 80 -5.16 -8.92 10.76
CA LYS A 80 -5.83 -10.10 10.21
C LYS A 80 -5.89 -10.11 8.68
N ARG A 81 -5.91 -8.93 8.04
CA ARG A 81 -5.88 -8.79 6.57
C ARG A 81 -4.46 -8.91 6.01
N LEU A 82 -3.45 -8.46 6.75
CA LEU A 82 -2.05 -8.53 6.34
C LEU A 82 -1.42 -9.91 6.59
N ALA A 83 -1.99 -10.70 7.51
CA ALA A 83 -1.51 -12.04 7.81
C ALA A 83 -1.36 -12.88 6.52
N PRO A 84 -0.16 -13.44 6.24
CA PRO A 84 0.09 -14.18 5.03
C PRO A 84 -0.86 -15.38 4.96
N LYS A 85 -1.66 -15.44 3.90
CA LYS A 85 -2.56 -16.55 3.65
C LYS A 85 -1.73 -17.82 3.52
N LYS A 86 -1.75 -18.68 4.55
CA LYS A 86 -1.09 -19.99 4.58
C LYS A 86 -1.56 -20.81 3.36
N SER A 87 -0.82 -20.75 2.26
CA SER A 87 -1.15 -21.52 1.06
C SER A 87 -0.85 -22.98 1.35
N SER A 88 -1.89 -23.83 1.37
CA SER A 88 -1.78 -25.26 1.66
C SER A 88 -1.10 -26.07 0.54
N ASN A 89 -0.41 -25.41 -0.39
CA ASN A 89 0.21 -26.04 -1.55
C ASN A 89 1.45 -26.86 -1.19
N ALA A 90 2.09 -26.60 -0.03
CA ALA A 90 3.23 -27.38 0.44
C ALA A 90 2.86 -28.85 0.74
N SER A 91 1.64 -29.09 1.25
CA SER A 91 1.18 -30.45 1.56
C SER A 91 0.85 -31.26 0.31
N PHE A 92 0.46 -30.61 -0.79
CA PHE A 92 0.14 -31.30 -2.05
C PHE A 92 1.41 -31.77 -2.79
N MET A 93 2.48 -30.98 -2.75
CA MET A 93 3.77 -31.36 -3.37
C MET A 93 4.45 -32.55 -2.69
N MET A 94 4.40 -32.65 -1.35
CA MET A 94 4.98 -33.80 -0.63
C MET A 94 4.29 -35.12 -0.95
N ALA A 95 2.95 -35.11 -1.13
CA ALA A 95 2.20 -36.31 -1.47
C ALA A 95 2.52 -36.83 -2.89
N MET A 96 2.75 -35.91 -3.84
CA MET A 96 3.04 -36.27 -5.23
C MET A 96 4.42 -36.93 -5.38
N THR A 97 5.43 -36.45 -4.65
CA THR A 97 6.77 -37.07 -4.65
C THR A 97 6.77 -38.48 -4.05
N GLY A 98 5.97 -38.72 -3.01
CA GLY A 98 5.86 -40.06 -2.41
C GLY A 98 5.22 -41.08 -3.36
N ALA A 99 4.13 -40.70 -4.03
CA ALA A 99 3.44 -41.56 -4.98
C ALA A 99 4.32 -41.93 -6.19
N VAL A 100 5.07 -40.97 -6.74
CA VAL A 100 5.96 -41.21 -7.87
C VAL A 100 7.09 -42.17 -7.51
N MET A 101 7.71 -42.03 -6.33
CA MET A 101 8.77 -42.93 -5.87
C MET A 101 8.28 -44.38 -5.69
N ILE A 102 7.07 -44.57 -5.14
CA ILE A 102 6.47 -45.90 -5.00
C ILE A 102 6.22 -46.54 -6.37
N LEU A 103 5.74 -45.75 -7.34
CA LEU A 103 5.45 -46.23 -8.69
C LEU A 103 6.73 -46.65 -9.42
N VAL A 104 7.82 -45.87 -9.31
CA VAL A 104 9.13 -46.22 -9.88
C VAL A 104 9.67 -47.51 -9.26
N LEU A 105 9.57 -47.69 -7.94
CA LEU A 105 10.00 -48.91 -7.27
C LEU A 105 9.19 -50.13 -7.72
N LEU A 106 7.87 -50.00 -7.87
CA LEU A 106 7.03 -51.08 -8.39
C LEU A 106 7.44 -51.48 -9.81
N VAL A 107 7.67 -50.51 -10.70
CA VAL A 107 8.12 -50.79 -12.07
C VAL A 107 9.48 -51.49 -12.07
N ALA A 108 10.41 -51.05 -11.21
CA ALA A 108 11.73 -51.68 -11.08
C ALA A 108 11.63 -53.13 -10.59
N VAL A 109 10.79 -53.40 -9.58
CA VAL A 109 10.56 -54.77 -9.07
C VAL A 109 9.96 -55.67 -10.14
N ILE A 110 8.95 -55.18 -10.87
CA ILE A 110 8.33 -55.92 -11.97
C ILE A 110 9.36 -56.23 -13.06
N ALA A 111 10.20 -55.26 -13.44
CA ALA A 111 11.24 -55.46 -14.45
C ALA A 111 12.25 -56.54 -14.02
N ILE A 112 12.64 -56.57 -12.75
CA ILE A 112 13.55 -57.60 -12.21
C ILE A 112 12.90 -59.00 -12.27
N LEU A 113 11.61 -59.11 -11.93
CA LEU A 113 10.86 -60.36 -11.99
C LEU A 113 10.68 -60.92 -13.41
N PHE A 114 10.68 -60.07 -14.44
CA PHE A 114 10.59 -60.49 -15.84
C PHE A 114 11.94 -60.86 -16.47
N VAL A 115 13.05 -60.50 -15.83
CA VAL A 115 14.42 -60.75 -16.34
C VAL A 115 15.06 -62.00 -15.72
N GLN A 116 14.53 -62.52 -14.61
CA GLN A 116 14.88 -63.83 -14.05
C GLN A 116 14.02 -64.95 -14.64
#